data_AF-A0A1J5PAR9-F1
#
_entry.id   AF-A0A1J5PAR9-F1
#
_cell.length_a   1.000
_cell.length_b   1.000
_cell.length_c   1.000
_cell.angle_alpha   90.00
_cell.angle_beta   90.00
_cell.angle_gamma   90.00
#
_symmetry.space_group_name_H-M   'P 1'
#
loop_
_entity.id
_entity.type
_entity.pdbx_description
1 polymer ?
#
loop_
_entity_poly.entity_id
_entity_poly.type
_entity_poly.pdbx_seq_one_letter_code
_entity_poly.pdbx_strand_id
1 'polypeptide(L)' 'MNELFDYGRPDKITLAVLVDRGGRELPVEAQLVGAKLELRPGENLELARDDAGRFHLKLHEAA' A
#
# COMPACT_ATOMS: atom_id res chain seq x y z
N MET A 1 -13.17 -2.23 7.49
CA MET A 1 -13.14 -1.13 8.50
C MET A 1 -13.63 -1.61 9.86
N ASN A 2 -14.52 -2.61 9.89
CA ASN A 2 -15.04 -3.20 11.13
C ASN A 2 -13.91 -3.73 12.03
N GLU A 3 -12.85 -4.25 11.43
CA GLU A 3 -11.72 -4.88 12.11
C GLU A 3 -11.01 -3.95 13.10
N LEU A 4 -10.91 -2.64 12.80
CA LEU A 4 -10.33 -1.66 13.73
C LEU A 4 -11.33 -1.24 14.81
N PHE A 5 -12.62 -1.23 14.48
CA PHE A 5 -13.69 -0.81 15.37
C PHE A 5 -14.09 -1.91 16.36
N ASP A 6 -13.78 -3.17 16.09
CA ASP A 6 -13.94 -4.27 17.05
C ASP A 6 -13.05 -4.06 18.30
N TYR A 7 -11.95 -3.31 18.17
CA TYR A 7 -11.04 -2.99 19.27
C TYR A 7 -11.30 -1.63 19.93
N GLY A 8 -12.35 -0.89 19.52
CA GLY A 8 -12.73 0.37 20.13
C GLY A 8 -13.20 1.44 19.14
N ARG A 9 -13.24 2.70 19.59
CA ARG A 9 -13.58 3.86 18.76
C ARG A 9 -12.45 4.88 18.86
N PRO A 10 -11.42 4.79 18.00
CA PRO A 10 -10.31 5.74 18.03
C PRO A 10 -10.80 7.13 17.60
N ASP A 11 -10.21 8.17 18.18
CA ASP A 11 -10.51 9.56 17.80
C ASP A 11 -10.11 9.88 16.35
N LYS A 12 -9.10 9.17 15.81
CA LYS A 12 -8.62 9.32 14.44
C LYS A 12 -7.93 8.06 13.93
N ILE A 13 -8.05 7.80 12.63
CA ILE A 13 -7.28 6.76 11.91
C ILE A 13 -6.44 7.45 10.82
N THR A 14 -5.15 7.13 10.78
CA THR A 14 -4.21 7.62 9.77
C THR A 14 -3.61 6.44 9.02
N LEU A 15 -3.71 6.46 7.69
CA LEU A 15 -3.09 5.50 6.79
C LEU A 15 -1.77 6.08 6.28
N ALA A 16 -0.68 5.37 6.57
CA ALA A 16 0.65 5.64 6.03
C ALA A 16 1.06 4.49 5.11
N VAL A 17 1.57 4.83 3.94
CA VAL A 17 2.02 3.85 2.93
C VAL A 17 3.42 4.20 2.45
N LEU A 18 4.22 3.17 2.15
CA LEU A 18 5.51 3.38 1.49
C LEU A 18 5.31 3.81 0.03
N VAL A 19 4.38 3.17 -0.67
CA VAL A 19 4.04 3.49 -2.06
C VAL A 19 2.52 3.59 -2.23
N ASP A 20 2.09 4.67 -2.88
CA ASP A 20 0.73 4.82 -3.42
C ASP A 20 0.77 4.46 -4.91
N ARG A 21 0.10 3.37 -5.28
CA ARG A 21 0.11 2.82 -6.64
C ARG A 21 -0.98 3.37 -7.57
N GLY A 22 -1.80 4.32 -7.09
CA GLY A 22 -2.99 4.77 -7.80
C GLY A 22 -4.08 3.69 -7.90
N GLY A 23 -4.97 3.82 -8.89
CA GLY A 23 -6.00 2.82 -9.20
C GLY A 23 -7.04 2.60 -8.10
N ARG A 24 -7.43 3.66 -7.38
CA ARG A 24 -8.41 3.58 -6.28
C ARG A 24 -9.79 3.22 -6.80
N GLU A 25 -10.42 2.23 -6.18
CA GLU A 25 -11.81 1.81 -6.45
C GLU A 25 -12.77 2.25 -5.34
N LEU A 26 -12.22 2.74 -4.22
CA LEU A 26 -12.94 3.30 -3.09
C LEU A 26 -12.39 4.69 -2.78
N PRO A 27 -13.18 5.56 -2.12
CA PRO A 27 -12.75 6.89 -1.71
C PRO A 27 -11.81 6.83 -0.48
N VAL A 28 -10.68 6.12 -0.62
CA VAL A 28 -9.66 5.95 0.42
C VAL A 28 -8.31 6.44 -0.11
N GLU A 29 -7.63 7.27 0.68
CA GLU A 29 -6.30 7.80 0.38
C GLU A 29 -5.44 7.81 1.65
N ALA A 30 -4.15 7.51 1.49
CA ALA A 30 -3.18 7.61 2.56
C ALA A 30 -2.82 9.07 2.84
N GLN A 31 -2.80 9.45 4.12
CA GLN A 31 -2.38 10.80 4.53
C GLN A 31 -0.86 10.97 4.52
N LEU A 32 -0.10 9.87 4.55
CA LEU A 32 1.36 9.86 4.47
C LEU A 32 1.78 8.88 3.37
N VAL A 33 2.56 9.36 2.41
CA VAL A 33 3.00 8.59 1.24
C VAL A 33 4.50 8.77 1.05
N GLY A 34 5.26 7.68 1.02
CA GLY A 34 6.70 7.71 0.73
C GLY A 34 6.99 8.02 -0.74
N ALA A 35 6.34 7.31 -1.66
CA ALA A 35 6.44 7.52 -3.10
C ALA A 35 5.08 7.31 -3.79
N LYS A 36 4.83 8.06 -4.87
CA LYS A 36 3.69 7.85 -5.76
C LYS A 36 4.19 7.22 -7.05
N LEU A 37 3.55 6.14 -7.49
CA LEU A 37 3.90 5.41 -8.70
C LEU A 37 2.62 4.95 -9.39
N GLU A 38 2.43 5.32 -10.66
CA GLU A 38 1.31 4.76 -11.43
C GLU A 38 1.73 3.44 -12.07
N LEU A 39 0.91 2.40 -11.86
CA LEU A 39 1.11 1.10 -12.51
C LEU A 39 0.27 1.00 -13.78
N ARG A 40 0.77 0.29 -14.78
CA ARG A 40 -0.03 -0.06 -15.96
C ARG A 40 -1.06 -1.12 -15.60
N PRO A 41 -2.15 -1.23 -16.38
CA PRO A 41 -3.08 -2.35 -16.23
C PRO A 41 -2.34 -3.69 -16.30
N GLY A 42 -2.58 -4.57 -15.33
CA GLY A 42 -1.92 -5.87 -15.25
C GLY A 42 -0.52 -5.86 -14.62
N GLU A 43 -0.01 -4.73 -14.11
CA GLU A 43 1.22 -4.69 -13.31
C GLU A 43 0.90 -4.67 -11.81
N ASN A 44 1.75 -5.35 -11.03
CA ASN A 44 1.75 -5.34 -9.57
C ASN A 44 3.10 -4.90 -9.02
N LEU A 45 3.06 -4.29 -7.83
CA LEU A 45 4.23 -3.88 -7.07
C LEU A 45 4.43 -4.80 -5.86
N GLU A 46 5.58 -5.46 -5.80
CA GLU A 46 5.97 -6.39 -4.74
C GLU A 46 7.07 -5.79 -3.86
N LEU A 47 6.89 -5.84 -2.54
CA LEU A 47 7.96 -5.64 -1.58
C LEU A 47 8.68 -6.98 -1.35
N ALA A 48 9.87 -7.13 -1.90
CA ALA A 48 10.68 -8.33 -1.78
C ALA A 48 11.88 -8.11 -0.88
N ARG A 49 12.39 -9.20 -0.30
CA ARG A 49 13.59 -9.21 0.54
C ARG A 49 14.66 -10.05 -0.12
N ASP A 50 15.88 -9.54 -0.21
CA ASP A 50 17.04 -10.30 -0.71
C ASP A 50 17.66 -11.20 0.37
N ASP A 51 18.58 -12.08 -0.02
CA ASP A 51 19.29 -13.01 0.88
C ASP A 51 20.16 -12.28 1.92
N ALA A 52 20.57 -11.03 1.63
CA ALA A 52 21.26 -10.16 2.57
C ALA A 52 20.30 -9.44 3.55
N GLY A 53 19.00 -9.71 3.44
CA GLY A 53 17.96 -9.18 4.30
C GLY A 53 17.48 -7.78 3.95
N ARG A 54 17.92 -7.19 2.83
CA ARG A 54 17.51 -5.86 2.37
C ARG A 54 16.17 -5.94 1.66
N PHE A 55 15.36 -4.90 1.83
CA PHE A 55 14.10 -4.76 1.13
C PHE A 55 14.27 -3.98 -0.18
N HIS A 56 13.62 -4.44 -1.24
CA HIS A 56 13.51 -3.73 -2.52
C HIS A 56 12.09 -3.88 -3.07
N LEU A 57 11.70 -2.93 -3.92
CA LEU A 57 10.44 -2.98 -4.65
C LEU A 57 10.67 -3.56 -6.05
N LYS A 58 9.79 -4.47 -6.49
CA LYS A 58 9.82 -5.08 -7.82
C LYS A 58 8.47 -4.92 -8.50
N LEU A 59 8.49 -4.69 -9.81
CA LEU A 59 7.31 -4.77 -10.65
C LEU A 59 7.21 -6.17 -11.26
N HIS A 60 6.01 -6.73 -11.30
CA HIS A 60 5.74 -7.99 -11.97
C HIS A 60 4.35 -7.98 -12.62
N GLU A 61 4.14 -8.86 -13.59
CA GLU A 61 2.81 -9.05 -14.20
C GLU A 61 1.86 -9.70 -13.19
N ALA A 62 0.61 -9.24 -13.17
CA ALA A 62 -0.49 -9.83 -12.43
C ALA A 62 -0.92 -11.13 -13.11
N ALA A 63 -1.07 -12.19 -12.33
CA ALA A 63 -1.57 -13.49 -12.79
C ALA A 63 -3.08 -13.47 -13.05
#